data_AF-A0A315ZSI3-F1
#
_entry.id   AF-A0A315ZSI3-F1
#
_cell.length_a   1.000
_cell.length_b   1.000
_cell.length_c   1.000
_cell.angle_alpha   90.00
_cell.angle_beta   90.00
_cell.angle_gamma   90.00
#
_symmetry.space_group_name_H-M   'P 1'
#
loop_
_entity.id
_entity.type
_entity.pdbx_description
1 polymer ?
#
loop_
_entity_poly.entity_id
_entity_poly.type
_entity_poly.pdbx_seq_one_letter_code
_entity_poly.pdbx_strand_id
1 'polypeptide(L)'
;MNELRVGLIGCGAIGKDHALRIQNKLQRARIVAVTDVVRESAEKVAQLCDCTVRDTATEIIADPEIDAVVVTAWDPAHKELVLECIEHQKFVFCEKPLATEAKGAEEIIRTEMQGGNRLVQVGFMRRYDKGYRQMKEIIDGGGIGAPLLVHCAHRNVASGKGVTEDFMITQTCIHEIDLTKWLVDDDYDSVRCLVGRTSKEAPDGLRDPQMALIRTKSGICIDVEIFLNARFGYDIQCQVVGERGTVNLPDPSYPPIRTEAMKGTQLCTDWSIRFIEAYDVELQEWIDNTIQGITAGPNSWDGYIAALTADLLIKSRDEGGAEIKLNTPERPVFYQN
;
A
#
# COMPACT_ATOMS: atom_id res chain seq x y z
N MET A 1 -5.59 26.83 6.55
CA MET A 1 -4.15 26.74 6.86
C MET A 1 -3.37 26.90 5.57
N ASN A 2 -2.19 27.55 5.55
CA ASN A 2 -1.46 27.77 4.30
C ASN A 2 -0.31 26.77 4.08
N GLU A 3 0.24 26.20 5.16
CA GLU A 3 1.29 25.18 5.19
C GLU A 3 1.00 24.22 6.35
N LEU A 4 1.14 22.92 6.10
CA LEU A 4 0.91 21.83 7.06
C LEU A 4 2.19 21.50 7.84
N ARG A 5 2.14 21.53 9.17
CA ARG A 5 3.26 21.13 10.04
C ARG A 5 3.13 19.64 10.35
N VAL A 6 4.05 18.85 9.83
CA VAL A 6 3.97 17.39 9.88
C VAL A 6 4.94 16.82 10.91
N GLY A 7 4.43 15.95 11.77
CA GLY A 7 5.23 15.07 12.62
C GLY A 7 5.45 13.72 11.95
N LEU A 8 6.66 13.15 12.05
CA LEU A 8 6.99 11.83 11.51
C LEU A 8 7.32 10.84 12.63
N ILE A 9 6.68 9.68 12.60
CA ILE A 9 6.92 8.59 13.55
C ILE A 9 7.46 7.38 12.79
N GLY A 10 8.71 7.02 13.05
CA GLY A 10 9.46 5.99 12.31
C GLY A 10 10.33 6.60 11.21
N CYS A 11 11.63 6.63 11.45
CA CYS A 11 12.67 7.22 10.60
C CYS A 11 13.51 6.15 9.88
N GLY A 12 12.91 4.99 9.59
CA GLY A 12 13.50 3.94 8.77
C GLY A 12 13.64 4.34 7.30
N ALA A 13 13.88 3.36 6.42
CA ALA A 13 14.12 3.63 5.00
C ALA A 13 12.99 4.45 4.35
N ILE A 14 11.74 3.99 4.48
CA ILE A 14 10.57 4.70 3.91
C ILE A 14 10.26 6.01 4.64
N GLY A 15 10.41 6.05 5.97
CA GLY A 15 10.15 7.25 6.76
C GLY A 15 11.10 8.40 6.41
N LYS A 16 12.39 8.12 6.29
CA LYS A 16 13.38 9.10 5.78
C LYS A 16 13.00 9.60 4.40
N ASP A 17 12.61 8.69 3.51
CA ASP A 17 12.23 8.98 2.14
C ASP A 17 10.99 9.88 2.04
N HIS A 18 9.97 9.63 2.87
CA HIS A 18 8.78 10.48 2.99
C HIS A 18 9.11 11.85 3.60
N ALA A 19 9.96 11.88 4.63
CA ALA A 19 10.44 13.12 5.23
C ALA A 19 11.12 14.02 4.18
N LEU A 20 12.01 13.44 3.36
CA LEU A 20 12.72 14.15 2.32
C LEU A 20 11.81 14.60 1.17
N ARG A 21 10.79 13.81 0.81
CA ARG A 21 9.77 14.22 -0.17
C ARG A 21 9.01 15.44 0.33
N ILE A 22 8.45 15.35 1.53
CA ILE A 22 7.69 16.43 2.17
C ILE A 22 8.56 17.69 2.29
N GLN A 23 9.81 17.55 2.71
CA GLN A 23 10.70 18.68 2.94
C GLN A 23 11.18 19.36 1.65
N ASN A 24 11.53 18.58 0.62
CA ASN A 24 12.33 19.09 -0.51
C ASN A 24 11.60 19.11 -1.85
N LYS A 25 10.48 18.39 -1.98
CA LYS A 25 9.82 18.17 -3.27
C LYS A 25 8.37 18.63 -3.27
N LEU A 26 7.63 18.26 -2.22
CA LEU A 26 6.21 18.55 -2.11
C LEU A 26 5.97 19.98 -1.66
N GLN A 27 4.75 20.46 -1.85
CA GLN A 27 4.37 21.84 -1.58
C GLN A 27 3.43 21.91 -0.37
N ARG A 28 3.52 23.03 0.36
CA ARG A 28 2.60 23.40 1.46
C ARG A 28 2.65 22.45 2.66
N ALA A 29 3.76 21.77 2.88
CA ALA A 29 4.02 21.03 4.10
C ALA A 29 5.50 21.09 4.47
N ARG A 30 5.81 20.87 5.75
CA ARG A 30 7.19 20.72 6.24
C ARG A 30 7.23 19.77 7.42
N ILE A 31 8.35 19.07 7.59
CA ILE A 31 8.57 18.23 8.77
C ILE A 31 9.02 19.13 9.93
N VAL A 32 8.28 19.12 11.04
CA VAL A 32 8.62 19.94 12.23
C VAL A 32 9.14 19.11 13.40
N ALA A 33 8.78 17.83 13.45
CA ALA A 33 9.25 16.91 14.47
C ALA A 33 9.37 15.49 13.93
N VAL A 34 10.33 14.74 14.44
CA VAL A 34 10.57 13.32 14.11
C VAL A 34 10.81 12.52 15.38
N THR A 35 10.46 11.23 15.36
CA THR A 35 10.85 10.27 16.40
C THR A 35 11.08 8.89 15.80
N ASP A 36 11.92 8.11 16.47
CA ASP A 36 12.20 6.71 16.16
C ASP A 36 12.70 6.01 17.43
N VAL A 37 12.36 4.73 17.59
CA VAL A 37 12.88 3.89 18.68
C VAL A 37 14.41 3.78 18.65
N VAL A 38 15.01 3.90 17.47
CA VAL A 38 16.44 4.08 17.24
C VAL A 38 16.71 5.57 17.09
N ARG A 39 17.06 6.23 18.20
CA ARG A 39 17.30 7.69 18.25
C ARG A 39 18.23 8.20 17.15
N GLU A 40 19.30 7.46 16.82
CA GLU A 40 20.25 7.83 15.76
C GLU A 40 19.56 7.99 14.39
N SER A 41 18.54 7.17 14.08
CA SER A 41 17.75 7.29 12.86
C SER A 41 16.95 8.60 12.85
N ALA A 42 16.33 8.95 13.97
CA ALA A 42 15.61 10.21 14.13
C ALA A 42 16.54 11.42 14.01
N GLU A 43 17.71 11.40 14.64
CA GLU A 43 18.71 12.47 14.56
C GLU A 43 19.20 12.70 13.12
N LYS A 44 19.40 11.63 12.35
CA LYS A 44 19.76 11.75 10.92
C LYS A 44 18.66 12.41 10.10
N VAL A 45 17.40 12.02 10.28
CA VAL A 45 16.28 12.63 9.54
C VAL A 45 16.07 14.08 9.99
N ALA A 46 16.17 14.36 11.28
CA ALA A 46 16.06 15.70 11.84
C ALA A 46 17.10 16.65 11.26
N GLN A 47 18.36 16.21 11.14
CA GLN A 47 19.41 17.00 10.52
C GLN A 47 19.12 17.30 9.05
N LEU A 48 18.56 16.34 8.31
CA LEU A 48 18.24 16.51 6.89
C LEU A 48 17.04 17.43 6.65
N CYS A 49 16.11 17.50 7.61
CA CYS A 49 14.89 18.29 7.51
C CYS A 49 14.92 19.61 8.29
N ASP A 50 15.99 19.87 9.04
CA ASP A 50 16.10 20.99 9.99
C ASP A 50 14.91 21.04 10.97
N CYS A 51 14.64 19.90 11.61
CA CYS A 51 13.49 19.73 12.51
C CYS A 51 13.88 19.18 13.89
N THR A 52 12.92 19.08 14.81
CA THR A 52 13.18 18.65 16.20
C THR A 52 13.07 17.13 16.36
N VAL A 53 13.94 16.52 17.16
CA VAL A 53 13.78 15.12 17.60
C VAL A 53 12.94 15.09 18.88
N ARG A 54 11.89 14.27 18.90
CA ARG A 54 11.09 13.96 20.10
C ARG A 54 11.46 12.59 20.64
N ASP A 55 11.34 12.41 21.95
CA ASP A 55 11.71 11.17 22.62
C ASP A 55 10.65 10.07 22.42
N THR A 56 9.39 10.47 22.21
CA THR A 56 8.26 9.55 22.04
C THR A 56 7.31 9.98 20.92
N ALA A 57 6.54 9.02 20.43
CA ALA A 57 5.43 9.26 19.51
C ALA A 57 4.35 10.19 20.11
N THR A 58 3.99 9.97 21.37
CA THR A 58 3.00 10.80 22.08
C THR A 58 3.39 12.27 22.14
N GLU A 59 4.68 12.59 22.29
CA GLU A 59 5.16 13.98 22.23
C GLU A 59 4.92 14.66 20.89
N ILE A 60 4.88 13.89 19.78
CA ILE A 60 4.51 14.39 18.46
C ILE A 60 2.98 14.50 18.35
N ILE A 61 2.26 13.45 18.74
CA ILE A 61 0.80 13.35 18.55
C ILE A 61 0.04 14.37 19.41
N ALA A 62 0.49 14.62 20.64
CA ALA A 62 -0.14 15.55 21.56
C ALA A 62 0.26 17.02 21.32
N ASP A 63 1.23 17.31 20.45
CA ASP A 63 1.72 18.67 20.21
C ASP A 63 0.66 19.51 19.45
N PRO A 64 0.14 20.61 20.02
CA PRO A 64 -0.82 21.48 19.32
C PRO A 64 -0.20 22.22 18.13
N GLU A 65 1.14 22.29 18.03
CA GLU A 65 1.86 22.90 16.92
C GLU A 65 2.11 21.93 15.75
N ILE A 66 1.64 20.69 15.85
CA ILE A 66 1.70 19.69 14.77
C ILE A 66 0.29 19.47 14.22
N ASP A 67 0.11 19.62 12.92
CA ASP A 67 -1.23 19.59 12.31
C ASP A 67 -1.61 18.16 11.85
N ALA A 68 -0.62 17.38 11.45
CA ALA A 68 -0.80 16.02 10.93
C ALA A 68 0.42 15.13 11.21
N VAL A 69 0.23 13.82 11.15
CA VAL A 69 1.23 12.81 11.47
C VAL A 69 1.42 11.83 10.30
N VAL A 70 2.68 11.53 9.98
CA VAL A 70 3.05 10.43 9.07
C VAL A 70 3.58 9.28 9.93
N VAL A 71 2.94 8.12 9.83
CA VAL A 71 3.31 6.88 10.55
C VAL A 71 3.98 5.93 9.57
N THR A 72 5.29 5.76 9.76
CA THR A 72 6.20 4.89 8.99
C THR A 72 7.04 4.02 9.93
N ALA A 73 6.46 3.68 11.09
CA ALA A 73 7.07 2.85 12.11
C ALA A 73 7.08 1.37 11.70
N TRP A 74 7.51 0.50 12.61
CA TRP A 74 7.36 -0.94 12.42
C TRP A 74 5.89 -1.34 12.43
N ASP A 75 5.45 -2.22 11.52
CA ASP A 75 4.03 -2.50 11.26
C ASP A 75 3.16 -2.79 12.52
N PRO A 76 3.61 -3.58 13.52
CA PRO A 76 2.84 -3.81 14.75
C PRO A 76 2.58 -2.55 15.57
N ALA A 77 3.36 -1.49 15.40
CA ALA A 77 3.14 -0.21 16.06
C ALA A 77 2.07 0.65 15.36
N HIS A 78 1.75 0.40 14.08
CA HIS A 78 0.85 1.26 13.31
C HIS A 78 -0.51 1.43 14.00
N LYS A 79 -1.10 0.32 14.47
CA LYS A 79 -2.43 0.33 15.08
C LYS A 79 -2.53 1.30 16.25
N GLU A 80 -1.65 1.15 17.24
CA GLU A 80 -1.72 1.96 18.47
C GLU A 80 -1.40 3.43 18.17
N LEU A 81 -0.43 3.70 17.27
CA LEU A 81 -0.10 5.06 16.84
C LEU A 81 -1.25 5.76 16.11
N VAL A 82 -1.96 5.03 15.23
CA VAL A 82 -3.11 5.55 14.49
C VAL A 82 -4.28 5.81 15.44
N LEU A 83 -4.55 4.91 16.38
CA LEU A 83 -5.58 5.12 17.40
C LEU A 83 -5.31 6.38 18.22
N GLU A 84 -4.07 6.57 18.69
CA GLU A 84 -3.67 7.75 19.43
C GLU A 84 -3.82 9.04 18.58
N CYS A 85 -3.47 9.00 17.30
CA CYS A 85 -3.71 10.12 16.38
C CYS A 85 -5.19 10.49 16.27
N ILE A 86 -6.08 9.49 16.16
CA ILE A 86 -7.54 9.70 16.09
C ILE A 86 -8.06 10.32 17.39
N GLU A 87 -7.62 9.83 18.55
CA GLU A 87 -7.99 10.37 19.86
C GLU A 87 -7.59 11.85 20.00
N HIS A 88 -6.43 12.23 19.44
CA HIS A 88 -5.94 13.61 19.40
C HIS A 88 -6.46 14.44 18.21
N GLN A 89 -7.37 13.89 17.40
CA GLN A 89 -7.95 14.54 16.21
C GLN A 89 -6.89 15.03 15.21
N LYS A 90 -5.80 14.26 15.04
CA LYS A 90 -4.75 14.52 14.06
C LYS A 90 -5.05 13.80 12.77
N PHE A 91 -4.89 14.47 11.64
CA PHE A 91 -4.83 13.80 10.35
C PHE A 91 -3.62 12.87 10.31
N VAL A 92 -3.79 11.67 9.79
CA VAL A 92 -2.74 10.66 9.77
C VAL A 92 -2.60 10.04 8.39
N PHE A 93 -1.38 10.06 7.87
CA PHE A 93 -0.96 9.19 6.77
C PHE A 93 -0.25 7.99 7.39
N CYS A 94 -0.82 6.81 7.23
CA CYS A 94 -0.25 5.56 7.74
C CYS A 94 0.28 4.74 6.56
N GLU A 95 1.57 4.42 6.56
CA GLU A 95 2.10 3.46 5.61
C GLU A 95 1.40 2.11 5.74
N LYS A 96 1.34 1.36 4.64
CA LYS A 96 0.77 0.03 4.67
C LYS A 96 1.65 -0.92 5.51
N PRO A 97 1.05 -1.90 6.20
CA PRO A 97 -0.40 -2.11 6.38
C PRO A 97 -0.96 -1.19 7.47
N LEU A 98 -2.27 -0.90 7.43
CA LEU A 98 -2.95 -0.13 8.48
C LEU A 98 -2.81 -0.79 9.87
N ALA A 99 -2.91 -2.12 9.89
CA ALA A 99 -2.63 -2.98 11.04
C ALA A 99 -2.17 -4.36 10.53
N THR A 100 -1.47 -5.12 11.34
CA THR A 100 -0.96 -6.45 10.95
C THR A 100 -2.02 -7.53 10.85
N GLU A 101 -3.19 -7.31 11.44
CA GLU A 101 -4.33 -8.24 11.44
C GLU A 101 -5.63 -7.45 11.25
N ALA A 102 -6.65 -8.08 10.65
CA ALA A 102 -7.95 -7.47 10.40
C ALA A 102 -8.63 -6.92 11.65
N LYS A 103 -8.48 -7.61 12.79
CA LYS A 103 -9.04 -7.19 14.08
C LYS A 103 -8.48 -5.84 14.54
N GLY A 104 -7.19 -5.58 14.28
CA GLY A 104 -6.57 -4.29 14.58
C GLY A 104 -7.14 -3.18 13.70
N ALA A 105 -7.32 -3.43 12.41
CA ALA A 105 -7.91 -2.48 11.48
C ALA A 105 -9.40 -2.21 11.78
N GLU A 106 -10.15 -3.21 12.24
CA GLU A 106 -11.53 -3.05 12.70
C GLU A 106 -11.63 -2.12 13.90
N GLU A 107 -10.68 -2.21 14.84
CA GLU A 107 -10.64 -1.30 16.00
C GLU A 107 -10.36 0.16 15.59
N ILE A 108 -9.48 0.37 14.61
CA ILE A 108 -9.21 1.69 14.04
C ILE A 108 -10.48 2.27 13.41
N ILE A 109 -11.17 1.49 12.57
CA ILE A 109 -12.45 1.91 11.96
C ILE A 109 -13.46 2.32 13.02
N ARG A 110 -13.65 1.47 14.03
CA ARG A 110 -14.60 1.73 15.12
C ARG A 110 -14.27 3.05 15.83
N THR A 111 -12.99 3.30 16.09
CA THR A 111 -12.53 4.49 16.81
C THR A 111 -12.66 5.74 15.94
N GLU A 112 -12.30 5.67 14.67
CA GLU A 112 -12.45 6.78 13.72
C GLU A 112 -13.93 7.17 13.52
N MET A 113 -14.81 6.18 13.38
CA MET A 113 -16.26 6.40 13.32
C MET A 113 -16.82 7.02 14.60
N GLN A 114 -16.32 6.61 15.78
CA GLN A 114 -16.71 7.20 17.06
C GLN A 114 -16.22 8.65 17.21
N GLY A 115 -15.04 8.96 16.67
CA GLY A 115 -14.49 10.32 16.61
C GLY A 115 -15.22 11.23 15.62
N GLY A 116 -15.97 10.66 14.67
CA GLY A 116 -16.86 11.39 13.77
C GLY A 116 -16.16 12.09 12.59
N ASN A 117 -14.83 12.00 12.48
CA ASN A 117 -14.04 12.60 11.41
C ASN A 117 -13.19 11.53 10.73
N ARG A 118 -13.14 11.57 9.39
CA ARG A 118 -12.19 10.78 8.62
C ARG A 118 -10.83 11.45 8.67
N LEU A 119 -9.88 10.82 9.34
CA LEU A 119 -8.54 11.34 9.62
C LEU A 119 -7.46 10.50 8.96
N VAL A 120 -7.74 9.24 8.64
CA VAL A 120 -6.75 8.27 8.19
C VAL A 120 -6.72 8.16 6.68
N GLN A 121 -5.51 8.28 6.11
CA GLN A 121 -5.18 7.80 4.79
C GLN A 121 -4.13 6.69 4.88
N VAL A 122 -4.34 5.58 4.17
CA VAL A 122 -3.40 4.46 4.07
C VAL A 122 -2.55 4.59 2.82
N GLY A 123 -1.24 4.33 2.94
CA GLY A 123 -0.23 4.42 1.88
C GLY A 123 -0.32 3.33 0.79
N PHE A 124 -1.50 3.14 0.19
CA PHE A 124 -1.64 2.28 -1.00
C PHE A 124 -1.34 3.07 -2.28
N MET A 125 -0.05 3.40 -2.44
CA MET A 125 0.49 4.26 -3.49
C MET A 125 0.11 3.86 -4.92
N ARG A 126 -0.21 2.58 -5.18
CA ARG A 126 -0.55 2.12 -6.55
C ARG A 126 -1.79 2.77 -7.15
N ARG A 127 -2.75 3.24 -6.32
CA ARG A 127 -3.90 4.01 -6.81
C ARG A 127 -3.50 5.39 -7.38
N TYR A 128 -2.27 5.82 -7.13
CA TYR A 128 -1.69 7.09 -7.57
C TYR A 128 -0.69 6.93 -8.72
N ASP A 129 -0.35 5.70 -9.09
CA ASP A 129 0.44 5.43 -10.28
C ASP A 129 -0.35 5.84 -11.53
N LYS A 130 0.30 6.59 -12.41
CA LYS A 130 -0.31 7.13 -13.63
C LYS A 130 -0.87 6.04 -14.54
N GLY A 131 -0.17 4.92 -14.69
CA GLY A 131 -0.60 3.79 -15.50
C GLY A 131 -1.89 3.18 -14.95
N TYR A 132 -1.94 2.93 -13.64
CA TYR A 132 -3.15 2.42 -12.98
C TYR A 132 -4.32 3.40 -13.04
N ARG A 133 -4.10 4.71 -12.86
CA ARG A 133 -5.17 5.73 -13.05
C ARG A 133 -5.72 5.74 -14.48
N GLN A 134 -4.85 5.67 -15.49
CA GLN A 134 -5.27 5.56 -16.89
C GLN A 134 -6.04 4.27 -17.18
N MET A 135 -5.63 3.14 -16.60
CA MET A 135 -6.41 1.90 -16.69
C MET A 135 -7.80 2.07 -16.07
N LYS A 136 -7.89 2.67 -14.88
CA LYS A 136 -9.15 2.93 -14.18
C LYS A 136 -10.09 3.80 -15.01
N GLU A 137 -9.58 4.88 -15.61
CA GLU A 137 -10.35 5.75 -16.52
C GLU A 137 -10.92 4.98 -17.72
N ILE A 138 -10.14 4.07 -18.32
CA ILE A 138 -10.59 3.23 -19.46
C ILE A 138 -11.69 2.26 -19.02
N ILE A 139 -11.53 1.65 -17.84
CA ILE A 139 -12.48 0.68 -17.28
C ILE A 139 -13.80 1.39 -16.95
N ASP A 140 -13.75 2.50 -16.21
CA ASP A 140 -14.92 3.28 -15.81
C ASP A 140 -15.64 3.90 -17.01
N GLY A 141 -14.88 4.28 -18.04
CA GLY A 141 -15.43 4.74 -19.32
C GLY A 141 -16.09 3.65 -20.17
N GLY A 142 -16.04 2.38 -19.73
CA GLY A 142 -16.63 1.25 -20.44
C GLY A 142 -15.87 0.83 -21.71
N GLY A 143 -14.62 1.27 -21.85
CA GLY A 143 -13.79 1.07 -23.07
C GLY A 143 -13.55 -0.40 -23.42
N ILE A 144 -13.61 -1.30 -22.43
CA ILE A 144 -13.45 -2.75 -22.60
C ILE A 144 -14.72 -3.56 -22.30
N GLY A 145 -15.85 -2.91 -22.01
CA GLY A 145 -17.05 -3.57 -21.45
C GLY A 145 -16.91 -3.91 -19.97
N ALA A 146 -17.82 -4.72 -19.44
CA ALA A 146 -17.75 -5.14 -18.04
C ALA A 146 -16.47 -5.97 -17.77
N PRO A 147 -15.71 -5.73 -16.69
CA PRO A 147 -14.59 -6.58 -16.31
C PRO A 147 -15.03 -8.01 -16.02
N LEU A 148 -14.22 -8.99 -16.43
CA LEU A 148 -14.49 -10.43 -16.26
C LEU A 148 -13.33 -11.13 -15.54
N LEU A 149 -12.09 -10.82 -15.94
CA LEU A 149 -10.87 -11.37 -15.38
C LEU A 149 -9.87 -10.27 -15.08
N VAL A 150 -9.04 -10.48 -14.04
CA VAL A 150 -7.85 -9.66 -13.78
C VAL A 150 -6.66 -10.57 -13.55
N HIS A 151 -5.60 -10.37 -14.35
CA HIS A 151 -4.35 -11.11 -14.26
C HIS A 151 -3.27 -10.19 -13.72
N CYS A 152 -2.70 -10.52 -12.57
CA CYS A 152 -1.63 -9.75 -11.94
C CYS A 152 -0.38 -10.61 -11.75
N ALA A 153 0.78 -9.98 -11.86
CA ALA A 153 2.03 -10.57 -11.38
C ALA A 153 2.83 -9.56 -10.57
N HIS A 154 3.28 -9.99 -9.40
CA HIS A 154 4.15 -9.25 -8.50
C HIS A 154 5.43 -10.04 -8.33
N ARG A 155 6.47 -9.61 -9.05
CA ARG A 155 7.75 -10.32 -9.09
C ARG A 155 8.86 -9.45 -8.57
N ASN A 156 9.69 -10.03 -7.69
CA ASN A 156 10.87 -9.36 -7.16
C ASN A 156 12.16 -10.07 -7.61
N VAL A 157 13.26 -9.32 -7.63
CA VAL A 157 14.59 -9.86 -7.95
C VAL A 157 14.99 -10.92 -6.91
N ALA A 158 14.87 -10.58 -5.63
CA ALA A 158 15.17 -11.46 -4.51
C ALA A 158 14.42 -10.97 -3.26
N SER A 159 14.05 -11.91 -2.39
CA SER A 159 13.56 -11.58 -1.05
C SER A 159 14.68 -11.12 -0.12
N GLY A 160 14.36 -10.25 0.84
CA GLY A 160 15.25 -9.91 1.96
C GLY A 160 15.52 -11.10 2.89
N LYS A 161 16.49 -10.95 3.81
CA LYS A 161 16.77 -11.97 4.83
C LYS A 161 15.59 -12.10 5.79
N GLY A 162 15.24 -13.34 6.15
CA GLY A 162 14.21 -13.63 7.15
C GLY A 162 12.77 -13.43 6.67
N VAL A 163 12.55 -13.27 5.35
CA VAL A 163 11.20 -13.25 4.77
C VAL A 163 10.46 -14.55 5.10
N THR A 164 9.21 -14.39 5.52
CA THR A 164 8.29 -15.50 5.82
C THR A 164 7.29 -15.69 4.69
N GLU A 165 6.53 -16.78 4.72
CA GLU A 165 5.44 -17.00 3.76
C GLU A 165 4.30 -16.01 3.95
N ASP A 166 4.04 -15.56 5.18
CA ASP A 166 3.04 -14.52 5.47
C ASP A 166 3.44 -13.19 4.86
N PHE A 167 4.74 -12.86 4.88
CA PHE A 167 5.29 -11.67 4.25
C PHE A 167 4.97 -11.61 2.74
N MET A 168 4.93 -12.76 2.05
CA MET A 168 4.53 -12.81 0.63
C MET A 168 3.10 -12.29 0.42
N ILE A 169 2.23 -12.42 1.42
CA ILE A 169 0.86 -11.92 1.34
C ILE A 169 0.78 -10.51 1.93
N THR A 170 1.17 -10.32 3.19
CA THR A 170 0.97 -9.07 3.95
C THR A 170 1.83 -7.91 3.48
N GLN A 171 2.95 -8.17 2.81
CA GLN A 171 3.89 -7.13 2.37
C GLN A 171 4.01 -6.99 0.85
N THR A 172 3.61 -8.03 0.11
CA THR A 172 3.73 -8.09 -1.35
C THR A 172 2.34 -8.09 -2.00
N CYS A 173 1.56 -9.17 -1.85
CA CYS A 173 0.22 -9.30 -2.45
C CYS A 173 -0.79 -8.25 -1.94
N ILE A 174 -0.55 -7.65 -0.76
CA ILE A 174 -1.40 -6.62 -0.17
C ILE A 174 -1.66 -5.45 -1.12
N HIS A 175 -0.69 -5.14 -1.98
CA HIS A 175 -0.85 -4.09 -2.98
C HIS A 175 -1.87 -4.47 -4.05
N GLU A 176 -1.86 -5.70 -4.55
CA GLU A 176 -2.87 -6.20 -5.50
C GLU A 176 -4.24 -6.36 -4.84
N ILE A 177 -4.28 -6.74 -3.56
CA ILE A 177 -5.52 -6.83 -2.77
C ILE A 177 -6.20 -5.47 -2.68
N ASP A 178 -5.47 -4.39 -2.38
CA ASP A 178 -6.05 -3.05 -2.38
C ASP A 178 -6.43 -2.60 -3.81
N LEU A 179 -5.46 -2.71 -4.72
CA LEU A 179 -5.54 -2.17 -6.06
C LEU A 179 -6.68 -2.77 -6.87
N THR A 180 -6.83 -4.09 -6.90
CA THR A 180 -7.76 -4.74 -7.83
C THR A 180 -9.21 -4.50 -7.44
N LYS A 181 -9.51 -4.45 -6.14
CA LYS A 181 -10.79 -3.98 -5.59
C LYS A 181 -11.10 -2.56 -6.08
N TRP A 182 -10.16 -1.63 -5.93
CA TRP A 182 -10.34 -0.27 -6.43
C TRP A 182 -10.50 -0.23 -7.95
N LEU A 183 -9.72 -1.02 -8.68
CA LEU A 183 -9.64 -0.98 -10.14
C LEU A 183 -10.94 -1.42 -10.81
N VAL A 184 -11.62 -2.43 -10.26
CA VAL A 184 -12.88 -2.97 -10.81
C VAL A 184 -14.13 -2.54 -10.04
N ASP A 185 -13.95 -1.73 -8.98
CA ASP A 185 -15.02 -1.22 -8.11
C ASP A 185 -15.98 -2.30 -7.60
N ASP A 186 -15.42 -3.39 -7.05
CA ASP A 186 -16.20 -4.50 -6.52
C ASP A 186 -15.63 -5.02 -5.19
N ASP A 187 -16.47 -5.63 -4.37
CA ASP A 187 -16.08 -6.29 -3.14
C ASP A 187 -15.64 -7.73 -3.41
N TYR A 188 -14.77 -8.26 -2.56
CA TYR A 188 -14.40 -9.66 -2.58
C TYR A 188 -15.46 -10.56 -1.91
N ASP A 189 -15.62 -11.77 -2.45
CA ASP A 189 -16.55 -12.80 -1.99
C ASP A 189 -15.82 -14.06 -1.54
N SER A 190 -14.78 -14.52 -2.26
CA SER A 190 -13.95 -15.66 -1.84
C SER A 190 -12.49 -15.51 -2.24
N VAL A 191 -11.61 -16.19 -1.50
CA VAL A 191 -10.17 -16.25 -1.78
C VAL A 191 -9.63 -17.68 -1.72
N ARG A 192 -8.55 -17.91 -2.46
CA ARG A 192 -7.68 -19.09 -2.36
C ARG A 192 -6.22 -18.68 -2.47
N CYS A 193 -5.33 -19.34 -1.74
CA CYS A 193 -3.90 -19.22 -1.94
C CYS A 193 -3.29 -20.59 -2.26
N LEU A 194 -2.74 -20.73 -3.47
CA LEU A 194 -2.09 -21.94 -3.94
C LEU A 194 -0.57 -21.77 -3.85
N VAL A 195 0.10 -22.80 -3.34
CA VAL A 195 1.56 -22.84 -3.29
C VAL A 195 2.08 -23.56 -4.53
N GLY A 196 2.94 -22.88 -5.30
CA GLY A 196 3.54 -23.42 -6.51
C GLY A 196 4.69 -24.39 -6.23
N ARG A 197 5.34 -24.87 -7.30
CA ARG A 197 6.61 -25.59 -7.17
C ARG A 197 7.67 -24.64 -6.66
N THR A 198 8.22 -24.91 -5.48
CA THR A 198 9.30 -24.08 -4.89
C THR A 198 10.50 -23.96 -5.83
N SER A 199 10.86 -22.71 -6.12
CA SER A 199 12.04 -22.36 -6.90
C SER A 199 13.31 -22.74 -6.14
N LYS A 200 14.33 -23.20 -6.87
CA LYS A 200 15.69 -23.39 -6.32
C LYS A 200 16.36 -22.08 -5.90
N GLU A 201 15.81 -20.94 -6.34
CA GLU A 201 16.28 -19.60 -6.01
C GLU A 201 15.65 -19.06 -4.72
N ALA A 202 14.62 -19.72 -4.19
CA ALA A 202 14.02 -19.36 -2.93
C ALA A 202 14.97 -19.72 -1.76
N PRO A 203 15.05 -18.89 -0.70
CA PRO A 203 15.72 -19.28 0.53
C PRO A 203 15.15 -20.57 1.13
N ASP A 204 15.98 -21.29 1.89
CA ASP A 204 15.56 -22.51 2.58
C ASP A 204 14.31 -22.25 3.45
N GLY A 205 13.29 -23.09 3.27
CA GLY A 205 12.03 -23.00 4.02
C GLY A 205 10.99 -22.03 3.44
N LEU A 206 11.30 -21.25 2.40
CA LEU A 206 10.32 -20.38 1.73
C LEU A 206 9.69 -21.08 0.51
N ARG A 207 8.37 -21.31 0.51
CA ARG A 207 7.67 -21.84 -0.66
C ARG A 207 7.25 -20.69 -1.59
N ASP A 208 8.08 -20.47 -2.62
CA ASP A 208 7.99 -19.38 -3.60
C ASP A 208 8.13 -19.96 -5.03
N PRO A 209 7.21 -19.71 -5.98
CA PRO A 209 6.10 -18.73 -5.93
C PRO A 209 4.80 -19.24 -5.30
N GLN A 210 3.90 -18.30 -5.02
CA GLN A 210 2.51 -18.54 -4.61
C GLN A 210 1.55 -17.87 -5.60
N MET A 211 0.28 -18.28 -5.59
CA MET A 211 -0.78 -17.68 -6.40
C MET A 211 -2.02 -17.42 -5.56
N ALA A 212 -2.44 -16.16 -5.47
CA ALA A 212 -3.74 -15.81 -4.92
C ALA A 212 -4.80 -15.88 -6.02
N LEU A 213 -5.96 -16.46 -5.72
CA LEU A 213 -7.15 -16.42 -6.55
C LEU A 213 -8.24 -15.74 -5.74
N ILE A 214 -8.88 -14.73 -6.30
CA ILE A 214 -9.90 -13.93 -5.64
C ILE A 214 -11.14 -13.88 -6.53
N ARG A 215 -12.31 -14.09 -5.95
CA ARG A 215 -13.60 -13.89 -6.63
C ARG A 215 -14.29 -12.67 -6.03
N THR A 216 -14.78 -11.77 -6.88
CA THR A 216 -15.57 -10.61 -6.44
C THR A 216 -17.06 -10.97 -6.29
N LYS A 217 -17.86 -10.10 -5.65
CA LYS A 217 -19.31 -10.31 -5.47
C LYS A 217 -20.06 -10.35 -6.79
N SER A 218 -19.65 -9.57 -7.80
CA SER A 218 -20.23 -9.66 -9.15
C SER A 218 -19.72 -10.86 -9.96
N GLY A 219 -18.71 -11.57 -9.47
CA GLY A 219 -18.20 -12.81 -10.07
C GLY A 219 -16.92 -12.65 -10.90
N ILE A 220 -16.26 -11.48 -10.86
CA ILE A 220 -14.95 -11.26 -11.49
C ILE A 220 -13.94 -12.20 -10.83
N CYS A 221 -13.13 -12.88 -11.65
CA CYS A 221 -12.03 -13.73 -11.16
C CYS A 221 -10.70 -13.01 -11.30
N ILE A 222 -9.94 -12.93 -10.21
CA ILE A 222 -8.65 -12.26 -10.14
C ILE A 222 -7.60 -13.31 -9.78
N ASP A 223 -6.50 -13.37 -10.52
CA ASP A 223 -5.30 -14.12 -10.14
C ASP A 223 -4.12 -13.19 -9.92
N VAL A 224 -3.35 -13.49 -8.88
CA VAL A 224 -2.13 -12.76 -8.52
C VAL A 224 -1.00 -13.76 -8.38
N GLU A 225 -0.07 -13.76 -9.33
CA GLU A 225 1.21 -14.42 -9.20
C GLU A 225 2.09 -13.64 -8.21
N ILE A 226 2.60 -14.32 -7.18
CA ILE A 226 3.51 -13.75 -6.19
C ILE A 226 4.84 -14.51 -6.28
N PHE A 227 5.89 -13.83 -6.76
CA PHE A 227 7.19 -14.47 -6.96
C PHE A 227 8.34 -13.59 -6.46
N LEU A 228 8.82 -13.84 -5.24
CA LEU A 228 9.83 -12.98 -4.61
C LEU A 228 11.25 -13.19 -5.13
N ASN A 229 11.55 -14.36 -5.71
CA ASN A 229 12.88 -14.74 -6.18
C ASN A 229 12.90 -15.02 -7.68
N ALA A 230 12.26 -14.13 -8.46
CA ALA A 230 12.18 -14.23 -9.91
C ALA A 230 13.54 -13.99 -10.61
N ARG A 231 14.49 -13.34 -9.93
CA ARG A 231 15.87 -13.03 -10.38
C ARG A 231 16.00 -12.05 -11.54
N PHE A 232 15.07 -12.03 -12.48
CA PHE A 232 15.21 -11.24 -13.71
C PHE A 232 14.85 -9.75 -13.55
N GLY A 233 14.10 -9.37 -12.51
CA GLY A 233 13.67 -7.99 -12.32
C GLY A 233 12.67 -7.82 -11.18
N TYR A 234 12.39 -6.55 -10.87
CA TYR A 234 11.18 -6.12 -10.18
C TYR A 234 10.14 -5.80 -11.24
N ASP A 235 9.13 -6.67 -11.37
CA ASP A 235 8.22 -6.69 -12.51
C ASP A 235 6.78 -6.77 -12.01
N ILE A 236 6.02 -5.71 -12.28
CA ILE A 236 4.61 -5.56 -11.92
C ILE A 236 3.80 -5.56 -13.19
N GLN A 237 2.95 -6.56 -13.33
CA GLN A 237 2.07 -6.73 -14.48
C GLN A 237 0.62 -6.73 -13.99
N CYS A 238 -0.27 -6.12 -14.77
CA CYS A 238 -1.70 -6.15 -14.54
C CYS A 238 -2.44 -6.07 -15.88
N GLN A 239 -3.34 -7.01 -16.12
CA GLN A 239 -4.25 -7.00 -17.27
C GLN A 239 -5.68 -7.16 -16.76
N VAL A 240 -6.58 -6.29 -17.23
CA VAL A 240 -8.02 -6.47 -17.05
C VAL A 240 -8.62 -6.92 -18.37
N VAL A 241 -9.34 -8.04 -18.34
CA VAL A 241 -10.09 -8.60 -19.47
C VAL A 241 -11.55 -8.25 -19.27
N GLY A 242 -12.11 -7.48 -20.21
CA GLY A 242 -13.53 -7.17 -20.26
C GLY A 242 -14.24 -7.87 -21.40
N GLU A 243 -15.56 -7.70 -21.47
CA GLU A 243 -16.42 -8.31 -22.51
C GLU A 243 -15.98 -8.02 -23.96
N ARG A 244 -15.35 -6.86 -24.20
CA ARG A 244 -15.07 -6.34 -25.55
C ARG A 244 -13.60 -6.00 -25.79
N GLY A 245 -12.72 -6.24 -24.83
CA GLY A 245 -11.31 -5.93 -24.98
C GLY A 245 -10.49 -6.16 -23.71
N THR A 246 -9.22 -5.80 -23.77
CA THR A 246 -8.31 -5.83 -22.63
C THR A 246 -7.62 -4.49 -22.45
N VAL A 247 -7.25 -4.18 -21.20
CA VAL A 247 -6.35 -3.08 -20.87
C VAL A 247 -5.21 -3.62 -20.01
N ASN A 248 -3.99 -3.15 -20.28
CA ASN A 248 -2.78 -3.64 -19.63
C ASN A 248 -2.05 -2.47 -18.99
N LEU A 249 -1.45 -2.69 -17.83
CA LEU A 249 -0.50 -1.77 -17.24
C LEU A 249 0.71 -1.65 -18.18
N PRO A 250 1.16 -0.45 -18.54
CA PRO A 250 2.34 -0.29 -19.37
C PRO A 250 3.61 -0.63 -18.60
N ASP A 251 4.62 -1.14 -19.31
CA ASP A 251 5.97 -1.23 -18.77
C ASP A 251 6.53 0.17 -18.47
N PRO A 252 7.37 0.33 -17.42
CA PRO A 252 8.10 1.56 -17.21
C PRO A 252 8.93 1.96 -18.43
N SER A 253 8.98 3.25 -18.71
CA SER A 253 9.68 3.77 -19.89
C SER A 253 11.20 3.72 -19.72
N TYR A 254 11.86 2.77 -20.38
CA TYR A 254 13.32 2.69 -20.52
C TYR A 254 13.75 2.80 -22.00
N PRO A 255 14.92 3.40 -22.30
CA PRO A 255 15.45 3.43 -23.66
C PRO A 255 15.69 2.00 -24.21
N PRO A 256 15.36 1.74 -25.49
CA PRO A 256 15.70 0.46 -26.11
C PRO A 256 17.21 0.37 -26.38
N ILE A 257 17.80 -0.79 -26.08
CA ILE A 257 19.20 -1.11 -26.33
C ILE A 257 19.29 -2.01 -27.58
N ARG A 258 20.27 -1.73 -28.45
CA ARG A 258 20.59 -2.55 -29.63
C ARG A 258 22.06 -2.94 -29.58
N THR A 259 22.33 -4.22 -29.35
CA THR A 259 23.69 -4.77 -29.27
C THR A 259 23.64 -6.27 -29.55
N GLU A 260 24.74 -6.89 -29.98
CA GLU A 260 24.84 -8.34 -30.20
C GLU A 260 23.68 -8.94 -31.04
N ALA A 261 23.27 -8.25 -32.11
CA ALA A 261 22.13 -8.62 -32.95
C ALA A 261 20.77 -8.75 -32.22
N MET A 262 20.63 -8.16 -31.02
CA MET A 262 19.42 -8.13 -30.21
C MET A 262 18.86 -6.70 -30.08
N LYS A 263 17.55 -6.60 -29.85
CA LYS A 263 16.87 -5.38 -29.39
C LYS A 263 16.10 -5.71 -28.11
N GLY A 264 16.26 -4.93 -27.05
CA GLY A 264 15.53 -5.10 -25.80
C GLY A 264 15.41 -3.81 -25.01
N THR A 265 14.73 -3.89 -23.86
CA THR A 265 14.60 -2.79 -22.88
C THR A 265 15.01 -3.31 -21.51
N GLN A 266 15.50 -2.42 -20.66
CA GLN A 266 15.81 -2.76 -19.28
C GLN A 266 14.51 -3.05 -18.51
N LEU A 267 14.57 -4.01 -17.57
CA LEU A 267 13.57 -4.19 -16.53
C LEU A 267 13.99 -3.44 -15.27
N CYS A 268 13.00 -2.92 -14.54
CA CYS A 268 13.25 -2.33 -13.23
C CYS A 268 13.83 -3.39 -12.28
N THR A 269 14.63 -2.98 -11.32
CA THR A 269 15.23 -3.90 -10.31
C THR A 269 14.95 -3.45 -8.88
N ASP A 270 14.29 -2.31 -8.70
CA ASP A 270 14.07 -1.69 -7.40
C ASP A 270 12.63 -1.16 -7.32
N TRP A 271 11.89 -1.64 -6.32
CA TRP A 271 10.51 -1.26 -6.07
C TRP A 271 10.36 0.24 -5.79
N SER A 272 11.38 0.84 -5.14
CA SER A 272 11.36 2.26 -4.77
C SER A 272 11.45 3.17 -6.00
N ILE A 273 12.04 2.67 -7.10
CA ILE A 273 12.10 3.37 -8.39
C ILE A 273 10.81 3.18 -9.17
N ARG A 274 10.22 1.96 -9.16
CA ARG A 274 9.01 1.64 -9.95
C ARG A 274 7.83 2.56 -9.63
N PHE A 275 7.65 2.94 -8.36
CA PHE A 275 6.50 3.74 -7.91
C PHE A 275 6.91 5.11 -7.35
N ILE A 276 8.12 5.61 -7.68
CA ILE A 276 8.66 6.85 -7.08
C ILE A 276 7.71 8.05 -7.22
N GLU A 277 7.10 8.22 -8.40
CA GLU A 277 6.15 9.31 -8.66
C GLU A 277 4.83 9.11 -7.89
N ALA A 278 4.38 7.86 -7.73
CA ALA A 278 3.14 7.56 -7.03
C ALA A 278 3.22 7.93 -5.55
N TYR A 279 4.38 7.71 -4.91
CA TYR A 279 4.65 8.18 -3.54
C TYR A 279 4.59 9.71 -3.40
N ASP A 280 5.04 10.45 -4.42
CA ASP A 280 4.96 11.91 -4.39
C ASP A 280 3.52 12.38 -4.55
N VAL A 281 2.77 11.79 -5.48
CA VAL A 281 1.39 12.15 -5.77
C VAL A 281 0.48 11.84 -4.58
N GLU A 282 0.62 10.67 -3.94
CA GLU A 282 -0.24 10.31 -2.82
C GLU A 282 -0.06 11.23 -1.60
N LEU A 283 1.18 11.62 -1.30
CA LEU A 283 1.50 12.52 -0.21
C LEU A 283 1.09 13.95 -0.54
N GLN A 284 1.30 14.41 -1.77
CA GLN A 284 0.85 15.74 -2.20
C GLN A 284 -0.68 15.85 -2.11
N GLU A 285 -1.42 14.86 -2.62
CA GLU A 285 -2.88 14.83 -2.52
C GLU A 285 -3.32 14.74 -1.04
N TRP A 286 -2.64 13.96 -0.20
CA TRP A 286 -2.92 13.92 1.24
C TRP A 286 -2.72 15.28 1.90
N ILE A 287 -1.62 15.99 1.61
CA ILE A 287 -1.33 17.34 2.12
C ILE A 287 -2.44 18.31 1.68
N ASP A 288 -2.76 18.34 0.40
CA ASP A 288 -3.73 19.28 -0.17
C ASP A 288 -5.15 19.05 0.37
N ASN A 289 -5.52 17.79 0.60
CA ASN A 289 -6.80 17.41 1.23
C ASN A 289 -6.82 17.75 2.72
N THR A 290 -5.74 17.45 3.44
CA THR A 290 -5.61 17.72 4.87
C THR A 290 -5.72 19.22 5.18
N ILE A 291 -5.13 20.07 4.35
CA ILE A 291 -5.26 21.54 4.49
C ILE A 291 -6.72 22.00 4.34
N GLN A 292 -7.52 21.29 3.56
CA GLN A 292 -8.96 21.52 3.39
C GLN A 292 -9.80 20.86 4.48
N GLY A 293 -9.18 20.14 5.42
CA GLY A 293 -9.85 19.45 6.51
C GLY A 293 -10.54 18.14 6.10
N ILE A 294 -10.10 17.50 5.01
CA ILE A 294 -10.68 16.25 4.51
C ILE A 294 -9.61 15.21 4.23
N THR A 295 -10.01 13.95 4.10
CA THR A 295 -9.22 12.86 3.49
C THR A 295 -9.97 12.29 2.29
N ALA A 296 -9.24 11.94 1.22
CA ALA A 296 -9.84 11.45 -0.03
C ALA A 296 -9.14 10.21 -0.65
N GLY A 297 -8.01 9.78 -0.09
CA GLY A 297 -7.28 8.60 -0.53
C GLY A 297 -7.84 7.26 -0.02
N PRO A 298 -7.08 6.16 -0.17
CA PRO A 298 -7.38 4.92 0.54
C PRO A 298 -7.53 5.19 2.04
N ASN A 299 -8.62 4.76 2.64
CA ASN A 299 -8.96 5.09 4.04
C ASN A 299 -8.90 3.85 4.94
N SER A 300 -9.30 4.00 6.21
CA SER A 300 -9.29 2.88 7.17
C SER A 300 -10.11 1.67 6.72
N TRP A 301 -11.22 1.87 6.00
CA TRP A 301 -12.00 0.79 5.41
C TRP A 301 -11.21 0.01 4.37
N ASP A 302 -10.51 0.70 3.46
CA ASP A 302 -9.63 0.05 2.48
C ASP A 302 -8.53 -0.77 3.19
N GLY A 303 -7.92 -0.21 4.24
CA GLY A 303 -6.93 -0.91 5.07
C GLY A 303 -7.48 -2.16 5.76
N TYR A 304 -8.71 -2.12 6.29
CA TYR A 304 -9.37 -3.29 6.88
C TYR A 304 -9.68 -4.37 5.86
N ILE A 305 -10.23 -4.01 4.69
CA ILE A 305 -10.50 -4.99 3.64
C ILE A 305 -9.21 -5.67 3.19
N ALA A 306 -8.12 -4.90 3.07
CA ALA A 306 -6.82 -5.44 2.72
C ALA A 306 -6.32 -6.44 3.78
N ALA A 307 -6.37 -6.07 5.06
CA ALA A 307 -5.96 -6.94 6.17
C ALA A 307 -6.83 -8.22 6.26
N LEU A 308 -8.15 -8.09 6.19
CA LEU A 308 -9.07 -9.24 6.21
C LEU A 308 -8.80 -10.21 5.05
N THR A 309 -8.59 -9.67 3.85
CA THR A 309 -8.31 -10.50 2.68
C THR A 309 -6.96 -11.21 2.81
N ALA A 310 -5.94 -10.53 3.35
CA ALA A 310 -4.63 -11.11 3.61
C ALA A 310 -4.70 -12.24 4.66
N ASP A 311 -5.40 -12.03 5.78
CA ASP A 311 -5.60 -13.04 6.83
C ASP A 311 -6.27 -14.31 6.26
N LEU A 312 -7.25 -14.13 5.37
CA LEU A 312 -7.97 -15.25 4.77
C LEU A 312 -7.18 -15.96 3.67
N LEU A 313 -6.30 -15.25 2.95
CA LEU A 313 -5.33 -15.86 2.03
C LEU A 313 -4.29 -16.69 2.78
N ILE A 314 -3.77 -16.20 3.92
CA ILE A 314 -2.87 -16.95 4.80
C ILE A 314 -3.57 -18.22 5.29
N LYS A 315 -4.80 -18.08 5.81
CA LYS A 315 -5.61 -19.23 6.23
C LYS A 315 -5.80 -20.24 5.09
N SER A 316 -6.16 -19.78 3.90
CA SER A 316 -6.32 -20.64 2.72
C SER A 316 -5.05 -21.42 2.40
N ARG A 317 -3.89 -20.75 2.40
CA ARG A 317 -2.58 -21.37 2.15
C ARG A 317 -2.29 -22.48 3.16
N ASP A 318 -2.53 -22.21 4.44
CA ASP A 318 -2.25 -23.14 5.54
C ASP A 318 -3.21 -24.33 5.56
N GLU A 319 -4.44 -24.13 5.06
CA GLU A 319 -5.44 -25.18 4.82
C GLU A 319 -5.29 -25.87 3.45
N GLY A 320 -4.13 -25.76 2.79
CA GLY A 320 -3.84 -26.49 1.56
C GLY A 320 -4.53 -25.92 0.30
N GLY A 321 -4.82 -24.62 0.31
CA GLY A 321 -5.48 -23.90 -0.79
C GLY A 321 -7.00 -24.03 -0.78
N ALA A 322 -7.61 -24.21 0.39
CA ALA A 322 -9.05 -24.24 0.56
C ALA A 322 -9.70 -22.91 0.11
N GLU A 323 -10.90 -22.95 -0.44
CA GLU A 323 -11.67 -21.73 -0.71
C GLU A 323 -12.27 -21.19 0.58
N ILE A 324 -11.94 -19.93 0.89
CA ILE A 324 -12.41 -19.24 2.08
C ILE A 324 -13.31 -18.09 1.66
N LYS A 325 -14.54 -18.06 2.19
CA LYS A 325 -15.50 -16.97 1.97
C LYS A 325 -15.15 -15.75 2.81
N LEU A 326 -15.30 -14.56 2.23
CA LEU A 326 -15.19 -13.29 2.91
C LEU A 326 -16.56 -12.88 3.43
N ASN A 327 -16.74 -12.95 4.74
CA ASN A 327 -17.94 -12.41 5.40
C ASN A 327 -17.70 -10.95 5.77
N THR A 328 -17.53 -10.10 4.75
CA THR A 328 -17.27 -8.67 4.95
C THR A 328 -18.56 -7.94 5.33
N PRO A 329 -18.56 -7.12 6.40
CA PRO A 329 -19.69 -6.26 6.71
C PRO A 329 -19.95 -5.25 5.57
N GLU A 330 -21.17 -4.71 5.51
CA GLU A 330 -21.45 -3.63 4.56
C GLU A 330 -20.55 -2.42 4.84
N ARG A 331 -20.05 -1.78 3.77
CA ARG A 331 -19.23 -0.57 3.89
C ARG A 331 -20.01 0.52 4.60
N PRO A 332 -19.54 1.00 5.77
CA PRO A 332 -20.23 2.05 6.51
C PRO A 332 -20.39 3.31 5.64
N VAL A 333 -21.55 3.97 5.75
CA VAL A 333 -21.82 5.27 5.08
C VAL A 333 -20.72 6.30 5.38
N PHE A 334 -20.12 6.23 6.57
CA PHE A 334 -18.98 7.04 6.97
C PHE A 334 -17.82 7.00 5.96
N TYR A 335 -17.55 5.84 5.34
CA TYR A 335 -16.50 5.65 4.36
C TYR A 335 -17.00 5.67 2.91
N GLN A 336 -18.29 5.91 2.66
CA GLN A 336 -18.78 6.13 1.31
C GLN A 336 -18.36 7.54 0.89
N ASN A 337 -17.74 7.68 -0.28
CA ASN A 337 -17.40 8.97 -0.88
C ASN A 337 -18.47 9.36 -1.89
#